data_AF-A0AAV3SQG7-F1
#
_entry.id   AF-A0AAV3SQG7-F1
#
_cell.length_a   1.000
_cell.length_b   1.000
_cell.length_c   1.000
_cell.angle_alpha   90.00
_cell.angle_beta   90.00
_cell.angle_gamma   90.00
#
_symmetry.space_group_name_H-M   'P 1'
#
loop_
_entity.id
_entity.type
_entity.pdbx_description
1 polymer ?
#
loop_
_entity_poly.entity_id
_entity_poly.type
_entity_poly.pdbx_seq_one_letter_code
_entity_poly.pdbx_strand_id
1 'polypeptide(L)'
;MSSSDTGPIQDGSNDAGRIDADHETREQLREFAALTAFQRDILQTLANEEDQEAYGLRIKRQLEALYGTEVNHGRLYPNLDTLVEADLVAKSALDKRTNNYALTDAAVEILNEWQSWGQGER
;
A
#
# COMPACT_ATOMS: atom_id res chain seq x y z
N MET A 1 -11.47 -32.09 -56.04
CA MET A 1 -10.32 -31.16 -55.94
C MET A 1 -10.82 -29.99 -55.10
N SER A 2 -10.46 -29.96 -53.81
CA SER A 2 -9.38 -29.11 -53.25
C SER A 2 -9.73 -27.62 -53.35
N SER A 3 -9.70 -26.80 -52.31
CA SER A 3 -9.23 -26.97 -50.93
C SER A 3 -9.93 -25.94 -50.05
N SER A 4 -10.07 -26.29 -48.77
CA SER A 4 -10.28 -25.40 -47.64
C SER A 4 -9.23 -24.29 -47.60
N ASP A 5 -9.61 -23.09 -47.15
CA ASP A 5 -8.67 -22.22 -46.45
C ASP A 5 -9.43 -21.37 -45.42
N THR A 6 -9.60 -21.97 -44.23
CA THR A 6 -9.96 -21.25 -43.01
C THR A 6 -8.64 -20.88 -42.34
N GLY A 7 -8.25 -19.61 -42.48
CA GLY A 7 -7.08 -19.06 -41.79
C GLY A 7 -7.22 -19.16 -40.26
N PRO A 8 -6.10 -19.24 -39.53
CA PRO A 8 -6.09 -19.66 -38.15
C PRO A 8 -6.64 -18.57 -37.23
N ILE A 9 -7.50 -18.98 -36.30
CA ILE A 9 -7.87 -18.19 -35.12
C ILE A 9 -6.60 -18.03 -34.28
N GLN A 10 -6.10 -16.79 -34.17
CA GLN A 10 -5.13 -16.41 -33.15
C GLN A 10 -5.90 -15.84 -31.95
N ASP A 11 -6.34 -16.71 -31.05
CA ASP A 11 -6.72 -16.32 -29.69
C ASP A 11 -5.71 -16.96 -28.74
N GLY A 12 -4.64 -16.20 -28.49
CA GLY A 12 -3.70 -16.45 -27.41
C GLY A 12 -3.93 -15.41 -26.33
N SER A 13 -5.15 -15.34 -25.79
CA SER A 13 -5.41 -14.64 -24.54
C SER A 13 -4.47 -15.18 -23.48
N ASN A 14 -3.55 -14.32 -23.02
CA ASN A 14 -2.59 -14.59 -21.96
C ASN A 14 -3.33 -14.66 -20.61
N ASP A 15 -4.09 -15.74 -20.40
CA ASP A 15 -4.92 -15.96 -19.20
C ASP A 15 -4.06 -16.24 -17.96
N ALA A 16 -2.86 -16.81 -18.14
CA ALA A 16 -1.93 -17.09 -17.05
C ALA A 16 -1.47 -15.83 -16.31
N GLY A 17 -1.10 -14.77 -17.05
CA GLY A 17 -0.65 -13.51 -16.44
C GLY A 17 -1.74 -12.76 -15.67
N ARG A 18 -3.02 -13.04 -15.94
CA ARG A 18 -4.15 -12.43 -15.22
C ARG A 18 -4.45 -13.14 -13.91
N ILE A 19 -4.20 -14.46 -13.84
CA ILE A 19 -4.39 -15.26 -12.63
C ILE A 19 -3.28 -14.96 -11.60
N ASP A 20 -2.05 -14.78 -12.06
CA ASP A 20 -0.91 -14.47 -11.19
C ASP A 20 -1.05 -13.10 -10.52
N ALA A 21 -1.48 -12.07 -11.28
CA ALA A 21 -1.72 -10.73 -10.75
C ALA A 21 -2.89 -10.69 -9.74
N ASP A 22 -4.00 -11.39 -10.02
CA ASP A 22 -5.14 -11.47 -9.08
C ASP A 22 -4.79 -12.24 -7.80
N HIS A 23 -3.86 -13.20 -7.86
CA HIS A 23 -3.36 -13.88 -6.67
C HIS A 23 -2.47 -12.97 -5.83
N GLU A 24 -1.52 -12.26 -6.46
CA GLU A 24 -0.61 -11.32 -5.80
C GLU A 24 -1.36 -10.16 -5.13
N THR A 25 -2.30 -9.53 -5.84
CA THR A 25 -3.15 -8.47 -5.26
C THR A 25 -3.96 -8.97 -4.07
N ARG A 26 -4.52 -10.19 -4.13
CA ARG A 26 -5.28 -10.77 -3.02
C ARG A 26 -4.41 -11.11 -1.81
N GLU A 27 -3.17 -11.53 -2.04
CA GLU A 27 -2.20 -11.78 -0.98
C GLU A 27 -1.81 -10.46 -0.29
N GLN A 28 -1.46 -9.44 -1.07
CA GLN A 28 -1.20 -8.09 -0.59
C GLN A 28 -2.37 -7.49 0.19
N LEU A 29 -3.61 -7.68 -0.27
CA LEU A 29 -4.81 -7.25 0.46
C LEU A 29 -5.00 -8.01 1.78
N ARG A 30 -4.63 -9.30 1.85
CA ARG A 30 -4.68 -10.08 3.09
C ARG A 30 -3.63 -9.59 4.08
N GLU A 31 -2.41 -9.30 3.62
CA GLU A 31 -1.36 -8.72 4.44
C GLU A 31 -1.77 -7.35 4.99
N PHE A 32 -2.35 -6.50 4.14
CA PHE A 32 -2.92 -5.22 4.57
C PHE A 32 -4.04 -5.37 5.60
N ALA A 33 -4.95 -6.33 5.40
CA ALA A 33 -6.03 -6.62 6.33
C ALA A 33 -5.51 -7.14 7.70
N ALA A 34 -4.37 -7.83 7.70
CA ALA A 34 -3.70 -8.32 8.91
C ALA A 34 -2.99 -7.22 9.71
N LEU A 35 -2.77 -6.04 9.12
CA LEU A 35 -2.21 -4.89 9.83
C LEU A 35 -3.08 -4.50 11.04
N THR A 36 -2.45 -3.95 12.06
CA THR A 36 -3.18 -3.34 13.18
C THR A 36 -3.88 -2.05 12.72
N ALA A 37 -4.90 -1.63 13.46
CA ALA A 37 -5.55 -0.34 13.19
C ALA A 37 -4.54 0.83 13.20
N PHE A 38 -3.59 0.82 14.14
CA PHE A 38 -2.57 1.86 14.23
C PHE A 38 -1.61 1.88 13.02
N GLN A 39 -1.26 0.72 12.47
CA GLN A 39 -0.46 0.63 11.25
C GLN A 39 -1.22 1.16 10.04
N ARG A 40 -2.51 0.80 9.89
CA ARG A 40 -3.36 1.37 8.82
C ARG A 40 -3.53 2.88 8.97
N ASP A 41 -3.66 3.39 10.19
CA ASP A 41 -3.75 4.83 10.44
C ASP A 41 -2.45 5.56 10.07
N ILE A 42 -1.28 4.94 10.27
CA ILE A 42 0.00 5.45 9.76
C ILE A 42 -0.02 5.53 8.23
N LEU A 43 -0.41 4.44 7.56
CA LEU A 43 -0.47 4.39 6.09
C LEU A 43 -1.44 5.44 5.53
N GLN A 44 -2.62 5.59 6.14
CA GLN A 44 -3.60 6.59 5.75
C GLN A 44 -3.12 8.03 6.02
N THR A 45 -2.38 8.23 7.11
CA THR A 45 -1.73 9.52 7.41
C THR A 45 -0.73 9.87 6.31
N LEU A 46 0.13 8.92 5.91
CA LEU A 46 1.09 9.12 4.82
C LEU A 46 0.42 9.33 3.46
N ALA A 47 -0.70 8.66 3.18
CA ALA A 47 -1.45 8.82 1.93
C ALA A 47 -2.07 10.21 1.76
N ASN A 48 -2.42 10.88 2.87
CA ASN A 48 -3.03 12.20 2.86
C ASN A 48 -2.00 13.34 2.75
N GLU A 49 -0.70 13.02 2.65
CA GLU A 49 0.35 14.03 2.55
C GLU A 49 0.58 14.44 1.10
N GLU A 50 0.27 15.70 0.79
CA GLU A 50 0.38 16.27 -0.56
C GLU A 50 1.78 16.14 -1.18
N ASP A 51 2.82 16.14 -0.34
CA ASP A 51 4.23 16.06 -0.76
C ASP A 51 4.87 14.67 -0.58
N GLN A 52 4.12 13.66 -0.11
CA GLN A 52 4.59 12.28 0.17
C GLN A 52 5.88 12.12 1.02
N GLU A 53 6.41 13.19 1.60
CA GLU A 53 7.58 13.16 2.47
C GLU A 53 7.20 13.54 3.91
N ALA A 54 6.95 12.56 4.78
CA ALA A 54 6.65 12.83 6.18
C ALA A 54 7.80 12.41 7.11
N TYR A 55 8.41 13.40 7.76
CA TYR A 55 9.30 13.14 8.88
C TYR A 55 8.49 12.56 10.06
N GLY A 56 9.09 11.65 10.84
CA GLY A 56 8.38 10.96 11.93
C GLY A 56 7.65 11.87 12.93
N LEU A 57 8.13 13.11 13.15
CA LEU A 57 7.44 14.10 13.98
C LEU A 57 6.12 14.60 13.38
N ARG A 58 6.05 14.73 12.06
CA ARG A 58 4.84 15.15 11.34
C ARG A 58 3.77 14.07 11.40
N ILE A 59 4.16 12.81 11.19
CA ILE A 59 3.28 11.64 11.34
C ILE A 59 2.72 11.59 12.76
N LYS A 60 3.60 11.72 13.78
CA LYS A 60 3.19 11.77 15.19
C LYS A 60 2.11 12.82 15.43
N ARG A 61 2.33 14.07 14.99
CA ARG A 61 1.39 15.18 15.22
C ARG A 61 0.01 14.93 14.61
N GLN A 62 -0.06 14.33 13.42
CA GLN A 62 -1.34 14.01 12.80
C GLN A 62 -2.06 12.88 13.52
N LEU A 63 -1.35 11.82 13.89
CA LEU A 63 -1.94 10.75 14.69
C LEU A 63 -2.43 11.26 16.05
N GLU A 64 -1.71 12.20 16.66
CA GLU A 64 -2.14 12.86 17.91
C GLU A 64 -3.38 13.72 17.72
N ALA A 65 -3.46 14.46 16.60
CA ALA A 65 -4.65 15.22 16.25
C ALA A 65 -5.85 14.29 15.98
N LEU A 66 -5.62 13.16 15.32
CA LEU A 66 -6.65 12.16 15.02
C LEU A 66 -7.20 11.49 16.30
N TYR A 67 -6.32 11.09 17.21
CA TYR A 67 -6.73 10.41 18.44
C TYR A 67 -7.10 11.36 19.59
N GLY A 68 -6.78 12.65 19.48
CA GLY A 68 -6.96 13.62 20.56
C GLY A 68 -6.09 13.36 21.79
N THR A 69 -5.00 12.60 21.64
CA THR A 69 -4.11 12.20 22.74
C THR A 69 -2.67 12.05 22.26
N GLU A 70 -1.72 12.03 23.18
CA GLU A 70 -0.30 11.86 22.86
C GLU A 70 -0.02 10.45 22.29
N VAL A 71 0.76 10.40 21.21
CA VAL A 71 1.23 9.15 20.61
C VAL A 71 2.65 8.90 21.07
N ASN A 72 2.87 7.82 21.79
CA ASN A 72 4.20 7.48 22.31
C ASN A 72 5.19 7.13 21.18
N HIS A 73 6.43 7.62 21.27
CA HIS A 73 7.51 7.31 20.35
C HIS A 73 7.78 5.80 20.23
N GLY A 74 7.80 5.08 21.35
CA GLY A 74 7.95 3.62 21.42
C GLY A 74 6.75 2.85 20.88
N ARG A 75 5.64 3.53 20.53
CA ARG A 75 4.54 2.95 19.73
C ARG A 75 4.74 3.27 18.26
N LEU A 76 5.04 4.51 17.91
CA LEU A 76 5.14 4.97 16.52
C LEU A 76 6.28 4.28 15.76
N TYR A 77 7.50 4.33 16.28
CA TYR A 77 8.68 3.90 15.51
C TYR A 77 8.75 2.40 15.28
N PRO A 78 8.44 1.52 16.25
CA PRO A 78 8.37 0.09 15.96
C PRO A 78 7.33 -0.26 14.89
N ASN A 79 6.20 0.47 14.84
CA ASN A 79 5.21 0.25 13.78
C ASN A 79 5.69 0.78 12.43
N LEU A 80 6.41 1.90 12.38
CA LEU A 80 7.06 2.37 11.14
C LEU A 80 8.10 1.36 10.65
N ASP A 81 8.93 0.82 11.55
CA ASP A 81 9.95 -0.17 11.17
C ASP A 81 9.29 -1.46 10.65
N THR A 82 8.20 -1.95 11.27
CA THR A 82 7.42 -3.08 10.73
C THR A 82 6.85 -2.79 9.34
N LEU A 83 6.33 -1.58 9.11
CA LEU A 83 5.79 -1.19 7.80
C LEU A 83 6.89 -1.05 6.74
N VAL A 84 8.11 -0.70 7.13
CA VAL A 84 9.29 -0.69 6.27
C VAL A 84 9.74 -2.11 5.94
N GLU A 85 9.75 -3.01 6.92
CA GLU A 85 10.06 -4.44 6.72
C GLU A 85 9.05 -5.13 5.80
N ALA A 86 7.79 -4.69 5.81
CA ALA A 86 6.73 -5.16 4.93
C ALA A 86 6.72 -4.49 3.54
N ASP A 87 7.71 -3.64 3.24
CA ASP A 87 7.80 -2.87 1.98
C ASP A 87 6.58 -1.99 1.67
N LEU A 88 5.82 -1.61 2.71
CA LEU A 88 4.68 -0.69 2.58
C LEU A 88 5.08 0.77 2.78
N VAL A 89 6.20 0.99 3.47
CA VAL A 89 6.77 2.31 3.72
C VAL A 89 8.24 2.33 3.32
N ALA A 90 8.63 3.26 2.47
CA ALA A 90 10.02 3.55 2.20
C ALA A 90 10.59 4.48 3.27
N LYS A 91 11.81 4.18 3.74
CA LYS A 91 12.56 5.00 4.71
C LYS A 91 13.80 5.56 4.04
N SER A 92 13.93 6.88 4.03
CA SER A 92 15.14 7.56 3.53
C SER A 92 15.70 8.51 4.59
N ALA A 93 17.01 8.73 4.58
CA ALA A 93 17.65 9.68 5.48
C ALA A 93 17.59 11.08 4.87
N LEU A 94 16.92 12.03 5.53
CA LEU A 94 16.97 13.44 5.16
C LEU A 94 18.28 14.07 5.65
N ASP A 95 18.66 13.76 6.89
CA ASP A 95 19.91 14.19 7.51
C ASP A 95 20.42 13.12 8.50
N LYS A 96 21.47 13.44 9.26
CA LYS A 96 22.10 12.51 10.23
C LYS A 96 21.18 12.05 11.36
N ARG A 97 20.04 12.70 11.57
CA ARG A 97 19.11 12.50 12.70
C ARG A 97 17.64 12.39 12.27
N THR A 98 17.31 12.80 11.05
CA THR A 98 15.94 12.86 10.54
C THR A 98 15.74 11.84 9.42
N ASN A 99 14.83 10.88 9.65
CA ASN A 99 14.34 10.00 8.61
C ASN A 99 13.06 10.58 8.00
N ASN A 100 12.95 10.42 6.69
CA ASN A 100 11.73 10.60 5.92
C ASN A 100 11.05 9.23 5.71
N TYR A 101 9.73 9.25 5.72
CA TYR A 101 8.89 8.08 5.44
C TYR A 101 7.88 8.43 4.37
N ALA A 102 7.76 7.56 3.38
CA ALA A 102 6.85 7.69 2.24
C ALA A 102 6.17 6.34 1.98
N LEU A 103 4.98 6.35 1.40
CA LEU A 103 4.38 5.10 0.91
C LEU A 103 5.19 4.58 -0.28
N THR A 104 5.27 3.26 -0.41
CA THR A 104 5.73 2.62 -1.65
C THR A 104 4.61 2.64 -2.69
N ASP A 105 4.96 2.49 -3.97
CA ASP A 105 3.97 2.40 -5.06
C ASP A 105 3.00 1.24 -4.80
N ALA A 106 3.51 0.09 -4.34
CA ALA A 106 2.70 -1.06 -3.95
C ALA A 106 1.70 -0.72 -2.82
N ALA A 107 2.12 0.00 -1.78
CA ALA A 107 1.22 0.41 -0.71
C ALA A 107 0.13 1.38 -1.19
N VAL A 108 0.45 2.28 -2.13
CA VAL A 108 -0.54 3.19 -2.74
C VAL A 108 -1.60 2.39 -3.51
N GLU A 109 -1.18 1.42 -4.32
CA GLU A 109 -2.11 0.55 -5.06
C GLU A 109 -3.00 -0.27 -4.11
N ILE A 110 -2.43 -0.87 -3.07
CA ILE A 110 -3.16 -1.63 -2.06
C ILE A 110 -4.18 -0.75 -1.32
N LEU A 111 -3.81 0.48 -0.95
CA LEU A 111 -4.71 1.42 -0.29
C LEU A 111 -5.88 1.82 -1.20
N ASN A 112 -5.60 2.11 -2.48
CA ASN A 112 -6.63 2.46 -3.46
C ASN A 112 -7.61 1.28 -3.66
N GLU A 113 -7.07 0.07 -3.77
CA GLU A 113 -7.88 -1.14 -3.88
C GLU A 113 -8.71 -1.36 -2.61
N TRP A 114 -8.11 -1.29 -1.42
CA TRP A 114 -8.85 -1.44 -0.17
C TRP A 114 -9.97 -0.39 -0.01
N GLN A 115 -9.73 0.86 -0.43
CA GLN A 115 -10.74 1.91 -0.43
C GLN A 115 -11.86 1.66 -1.45
N SER A 116 -11.55 1.10 -2.62
CA SER A 116 -12.54 0.76 -3.65
C SER A 116 -13.50 -0.34 -3.15
N TRP A 117 -12.99 -1.33 -2.41
CA TRP A 117 -13.80 -2.38 -1.78
C TRP A 117 -14.78 -1.82 -0.76
N GLY A 118 -14.36 -0.84 0.05
CA GLY A 118 -15.24 -0.20 1.04
C GLY A 118 -16.35 0.67 0.44
N GLN A 119 -16.23 1.08 -0.82
CA GLN A 119 -17.18 1.93 -1.54
C GLN A 119 -18.11 1.14 -2.48
N GLY A 120 -17.81 -0.14 -2.74
CA GLY A 120 -18.61 -1.03 -3.58
C GLY A 120 -19.65 -1.84 -2.80
N GLU A 121 -20.66 -1.16 -2.24
CA GLU A 121 -22.02 -1.68 -1.91
C GLU A 121 -22.77 -0.63 -1.08
N ARG A 122 -23.40 0.35 -1.75
CA ARG A 122 -24.58 1.06 -1.23
C ARG A 122 -25.59 1.28 -2.33
#